data_AF-A0A523YEW2-F1
#
_entry.id   AF-A0A523YEW2-F1
#
_cell.length_a   1.000
_cell.length_b   1.000
_cell.length_c   1.000
_cell.angle_alpha   90.00
_cell.angle_beta   90.00
_cell.angle_gamma   90.00
#
_symmetry.space_group_name_H-M   'P 1'
#
loop_
_entity.id
_entity.type
_entity.pdbx_description
1 polymer ?
#
loop_
_entity_poly.entity_id
_entity_poly.type
_entity_poly.pdbx_seq_one_letter_code
_entity_poly.pdbx_strand_id
1 'polypeptide(L)'
;MTERIVSRDSLMVLFNELYSRRKDSLHVKYPFYDISLFDFQSDFRIANVVGKERLQEIRSEHIPENSFLRDDLPGYQELESSFLSCGLLDYDNWDEFKKWMSDLVADSKDPRRMVGSLSFAIDTSVLYNKLFSAYLPVKDLGFSLDEIDVVISDVVRGEVSSRIKYKYRSSDLQDLKQVFRNRRFLDEFANRNMLGTRKAKLAQKELDTFTRELSAPRVAGGEVPKDNEERDIEIVKTYKVFSQKCGMNIALITMDQNMADHAKNGGVMYHTLVYPREAYKGGPIPPWSCLQLFHDLAVKFGVLVLSGIGVVVFGEWRGKTSQDYTKEKLKLLIDENSVIHNELVRDLDLCEKMLRI
;
A
#
# COMPACT_ATOMS: atom_id res chain seq x y z
N MET A 1 -8.93 9.14 -26.96
CA MET A 1 -8.05 8.51 -25.95
C MET A 1 -8.27 7.02 -26.00
N THR A 2 -7.20 6.24 -25.98
CA THR A 2 -7.26 4.79 -25.93
C THR A 2 -7.33 4.31 -24.49
N GLU A 3 -8.33 3.48 -24.17
CA GLU A 3 -8.51 2.88 -22.85
C GLU A 3 -7.91 1.46 -22.81
N ARG A 4 -7.21 1.14 -21.72
CA ARG A 4 -6.68 -0.21 -21.44
C ARG A 4 -6.80 -0.55 -19.96
N ILE A 5 -7.25 -1.76 -19.63
CA ILE A 5 -7.21 -2.31 -18.27
C ILE A 5 -6.03 -3.28 -18.20
N VAL A 6 -5.06 -2.97 -17.35
CA VAL A 6 -3.77 -3.68 -17.28
C VAL A 6 -3.47 -4.13 -15.85
N SER A 7 -2.62 -5.14 -15.65
CA SER A 7 -2.09 -5.44 -14.31
C SER A 7 -1.02 -4.43 -13.91
N ARG A 8 -0.75 -4.34 -12.61
CA ARG A 8 0.40 -3.62 -12.05
C ARG A 8 1.69 -3.91 -12.83
N ASP A 9 1.97 -5.18 -13.11
CA ASP A 9 3.23 -5.57 -13.75
C ASP A 9 3.34 -5.07 -15.20
N SER A 10 2.21 -4.87 -15.87
CA SER A 10 2.17 -4.26 -17.21
C SER A 10 2.59 -2.78 -17.20
N LEU A 11 2.65 -2.10 -16.05
CA LEU A 11 3.26 -0.77 -15.96
C LEU A 11 4.74 -0.80 -16.37
N MET A 12 5.42 -1.94 -16.30
CA MET A 12 6.79 -2.07 -16.79
C MET A 12 6.90 -1.75 -18.29
N VAL A 13 5.86 -2.07 -19.07
CA VAL A 13 5.81 -1.72 -20.51
C VAL A 13 5.85 -0.20 -20.67
N LEU A 14 5.08 0.54 -19.86
CA LEU A 14 5.07 2.00 -19.87
C LEU A 14 6.45 2.58 -19.48
N PHE A 15 7.10 2.01 -18.47
CA PHE A 15 8.42 2.48 -18.04
C PHE A 15 9.52 2.15 -19.08
N ASN A 16 9.44 0.99 -19.74
CA ASN A 16 10.36 0.62 -20.81
C ASN A 16 10.23 1.54 -22.03
N GLU A 17 9.00 1.93 -22.39
CA GLU A 17 8.77 2.91 -23.46
C GLU A 17 9.36 4.28 -23.12
N LEU A 18 9.23 4.70 -21.86
CA LEU A 18 9.83 5.94 -21.38
C LEU A 18 11.36 5.87 -21.37
N TYR A 19 11.94 4.75 -20.92
CA TYR A 19 13.38 4.48 -20.93
C TYR A 19 13.95 4.53 -22.36
N SER A 20 13.32 3.82 -23.30
CA SER A 20 13.79 3.66 -24.68
C SER A 20 13.87 4.98 -25.43
N ARG A 21 13.02 5.95 -25.08
CA ARG A 21 12.94 7.26 -25.74
C ARG A 21 13.83 8.32 -25.12
N ARG A 22 14.50 8.02 -24.01
CA ARG A 22 15.33 8.99 -23.25
C ARG A 22 14.58 10.30 -22.99
N LYS A 23 13.31 10.23 -22.61
CA LYS A 23 12.61 11.42 -22.13
C LYS A 23 13.16 11.76 -20.75
N ASP A 24 13.76 12.94 -20.63
CA ASP A 24 14.52 13.36 -19.44
C ASP A 24 13.70 13.27 -18.13
N SER A 25 12.37 13.40 -18.20
CA SER A 25 11.48 13.12 -17.06
C SER A 25 10.00 13.10 -17.47
N LEU A 26 9.16 12.52 -16.62
CA LEU A 26 7.72 12.80 -16.54
C LEU A 26 7.39 13.38 -15.16
N HIS A 27 6.30 14.15 -15.09
CA HIS A 27 5.78 14.65 -13.81
C HIS A 27 4.60 13.77 -13.38
N VAL A 28 4.69 13.17 -12.20
CA VAL A 28 3.60 12.40 -11.59
C VAL A 28 2.70 13.37 -10.83
N LYS A 29 1.54 13.69 -11.39
CA LYS A 29 0.63 14.69 -10.83
C LYS A 29 -0.62 14.08 -10.22
N TYR A 30 -1.10 14.70 -9.14
CA TYR A 30 -2.47 14.49 -8.66
C TYR A 30 -3.39 15.56 -9.27
N PRO A 31 -4.30 15.18 -10.19
CA PRO A 31 -5.01 16.15 -11.02
C PRO A 31 -6.05 16.98 -10.27
N PHE A 32 -6.59 16.50 -9.14
CA PHE A 32 -7.63 17.25 -8.42
C PHE A 32 -7.08 18.48 -7.71
N TYR A 33 -5.83 18.42 -7.25
CA TYR A 33 -5.08 19.54 -6.66
C TYR A 33 -4.18 20.27 -7.65
N ASP A 34 -4.07 19.75 -8.88
CA ASP A 34 -3.19 20.29 -9.93
C ASP A 34 -1.73 20.46 -9.45
N ILE A 35 -1.25 19.45 -8.73
CA ILE A 35 0.07 19.44 -8.09
C ILE A 35 0.93 18.28 -8.60
N SER A 36 2.23 18.53 -8.80
CA SER A 36 3.21 17.46 -9.00
C SER A 36 3.53 16.83 -7.65
N LEU A 37 3.41 15.51 -7.55
CA LEU A 37 3.83 14.75 -6.38
C LEU A 37 5.35 14.53 -6.40
N PHE A 38 5.89 14.25 -7.58
CA PHE A 38 7.33 14.13 -7.85
C PHE A 38 7.57 14.02 -9.36
N ASP A 39 8.84 14.13 -9.74
CA ASP A 39 9.32 13.90 -11.09
C ASP A 39 9.95 12.51 -11.17
N PHE A 40 9.62 11.76 -12.22
CA PHE A 40 10.17 10.44 -12.48
C PHE A 40 11.03 10.50 -13.74
N GLN A 41 12.32 10.18 -13.58
CA GLN A 41 13.32 10.20 -14.64
C GLN A 41 13.40 8.84 -15.33
N SER A 42 13.80 8.84 -16.60
CA SER A 42 13.84 7.62 -17.40
C SER A 42 14.81 6.56 -16.90
N ASP A 43 15.86 6.96 -16.18
CA ASP A 43 16.82 6.06 -15.55
C ASP A 43 16.38 5.53 -14.17
N PHE A 44 15.07 5.50 -13.92
CA PHE A 44 14.47 5.04 -12.67
C PHE A 44 14.96 5.84 -11.45
N ARG A 45 14.83 7.17 -11.54
CA ARG A 45 15.08 8.08 -10.42
C ARG A 45 13.88 8.95 -10.13
N ILE A 46 13.69 9.26 -8.85
CA ILE A 46 12.69 10.22 -8.37
C ILE A 46 13.41 11.52 -7.99
N ALA A 47 12.84 12.65 -8.40
CA ALA A 47 13.30 13.99 -8.05
C ALA A 47 12.11 14.89 -7.69
N ASN A 48 12.40 16.06 -7.11
CA ASN A 48 11.42 17.12 -6.85
C ASN A 48 10.16 16.63 -6.11
N VAL A 49 10.35 15.79 -5.08
CA VAL A 49 9.24 15.28 -4.26
C VAL A 49 8.57 16.45 -3.53
N VAL A 50 7.25 16.52 -3.62
CA VAL A 50 6.48 17.56 -2.94
C VAL A 50 6.64 17.45 -1.42
N GLY A 51 6.88 18.59 -0.76
CA GLY A 51 6.95 18.65 0.69
C GLY A 51 5.58 18.58 1.38
N LYS A 52 5.57 18.12 2.63
CA LYS A 52 4.36 18.00 3.47
C LYS A 52 3.59 19.30 3.58
N GLU A 53 4.27 20.40 3.87
CA GLU A 53 3.66 21.73 4.03
C GLU A 53 2.95 22.17 2.75
N ARG A 54 3.63 22.05 1.60
CA ARG A 54 3.07 22.46 0.31
C ARG A 54 1.86 21.63 -0.10
N LEU A 55 1.90 20.32 0.09
CA LEU A 55 0.75 19.47 -0.23
C LEU A 55 -0.42 19.73 0.72
N GLN A 56 -0.15 20.00 2.00
CA GLN A 56 -1.19 20.32 2.98
C GLN A 56 -1.83 21.70 2.73
N GLU A 57 -1.04 22.70 2.35
CA GLU A 57 -1.51 24.02 1.93
C GLU A 57 -2.50 23.88 0.77
N ILE A 58 -2.10 23.23 -0.32
CA ILE A 58 -2.98 23.03 -1.48
C ILE A 58 -4.20 22.18 -1.13
N ARG A 59 -4.04 21.13 -0.31
CA ARG A 59 -5.18 20.33 0.17
C ARG A 59 -6.19 21.22 0.89
N SER A 60 -5.75 22.17 1.71
CA SER A 60 -6.62 23.08 2.46
C SER A 60 -7.47 24.00 1.56
N GLU A 61 -6.95 24.37 0.39
CA GLU A 61 -7.68 25.15 -0.63
C GLU A 61 -8.81 24.35 -1.30
N HIS A 62 -8.77 23.02 -1.22
CA HIS A 62 -9.68 22.11 -1.92
C HIS A 62 -10.57 21.30 -0.95
N ILE A 63 -10.74 21.78 0.29
CA ILE A 63 -11.58 21.13 1.30
C ILE A 63 -13.06 21.40 1.00
N PRO A 64 -13.90 20.36 0.81
CA PRO A 64 -15.34 20.53 0.76
C PRO A 64 -15.91 20.86 2.15
N GLU A 65 -17.09 21.50 2.20
CA GLU A 65 -17.77 21.82 3.45
C GLU A 65 -18.14 20.56 4.26
N ASN A 66 -18.45 19.47 3.56
CA ASN A 66 -18.76 18.18 4.16
C ASN A 66 -17.53 17.58 4.87
N SER A 67 -17.60 17.48 6.20
CA SER A 67 -16.51 16.96 7.04
C SER A 67 -16.10 15.52 6.68
N PHE A 68 -17.05 14.68 6.29
CA PHE A 68 -16.77 13.31 5.89
C PHE A 68 -15.92 13.25 4.62
N LEU A 69 -16.14 14.16 3.67
CA LEU A 69 -15.34 14.24 2.45
C LEU A 69 -13.98 14.88 2.68
N ARG A 70 -13.86 15.78 3.67
CA ARG A 70 -12.57 16.37 4.08
C ARG A 70 -11.58 15.28 4.51
N ASP A 71 -12.05 14.31 5.29
CA ASP A 71 -11.21 13.21 5.79
C ASP A 71 -10.89 12.16 4.71
N ASP A 72 -11.64 12.15 3.61
CA ASP A 72 -11.47 11.23 2.50
C ASP A 72 -10.47 11.73 1.42
N LEU A 73 -10.01 12.97 1.57
CA LEU A 73 -9.05 13.60 0.66
C LEU A 73 -7.61 13.08 0.88
N PRO A 74 -6.92 12.56 -0.14
CA PRO A 74 -5.55 12.08 0.02
C PRO A 74 -4.60 13.23 0.34
N GLY A 75 -3.68 12.99 1.26
CA GLY A 75 -2.69 13.97 1.70
C GLY A 75 -1.26 13.46 1.60
N TYR A 76 -0.37 14.10 2.37
CA TYR A 76 1.03 13.70 2.43
C TYR A 76 1.21 12.29 2.99
N GLN A 77 0.33 11.85 3.90
CA GLN A 77 0.39 10.51 4.48
C GLN A 77 0.23 9.41 3.41
N GLU A 78 -0.63 9.59 2.40
CA GLU A 78 -0.78 8.64 1.30
C GLU A 78 0.47 8.57 0.43
N LEU A 79 1.17 9.70 0.24
CA LEU A 79 2.43 9.76 -0.49
C LEU A 79 3.56 9.07 0.29
N GLU A 80 3.77 9.49 1.53
CA GLU A 80 4.79 8.96 2.44
C GLU A 80 4.63 7.46 2.69
N SER A 81 3.41 7.00 2.99
CA SER A 81 3.14 5.56 3.16
C SER A 81 3.35 4.75 1.89
N SER A 82 3.29 5.37 0.70
CA SER A 82 3.60 4.67 -0.56
C SER A 82 5.10 4.57 -0.81
N PHE A 83 5.88 5.59 -0.41
CA PHE A 83 7.35 5.49 -0.41
C PHE A 83 7.84 4.46 0.60
N LEU A 84 7.25 4.48 1.80
CA LEU A 84 7.53 3.49 2.84
C LEU A 84 7.20 2.08 2.36
N SER A 85 5.98 1.81 1.87
CA SER A 85 5.57 0.45 1.47
C SER A 85 6.41 -0.16 0.33
N CYS A 86 7.03 0.66 -0.53
CA CYS A 86 7.90 0.17 -1.60
C CYS A 86 9.40 0.18 -1.26
N GLY A 87 9.75 0.46 0.00
CA GLY A 87 11.13 0.42 0.51
C GLY A 87 12.01 1.60 0.12
N LEU A 88 11.43 2.69 -0.40
CA LEU A 88 12.15 3.93 -0.70
C LEU A 88 12.45 4.79 0.52
N LEU A 89 11.61 4.66 1.53
CA LEU A 89 11.80 5.28 2.82
C LEU A 89 11.92 4.18 3.87
N ASP A 90 12.83 4.34 4.81
CA ASP A 90 13.09 3.35 5.85
C ASP A 90 12.48 3.75 7.18
N TYR A 91 12.12 2.75 7.99
CA TYR A 91 11.76 2.98 9.38
C TYR A 91 12.98 3.54 10.15
N ASP A 92 12.75 4.49 11.05
CA ASP A 92 13.82 5.15 11.82
C ASP A 92 14.68 4.13 12.61
N ASN A 93 14.06 3.04 13.06
CA ASN A 93 14.69 1.95 13.82
C ASN A 93 14.86 0.66 13.00
N TRP A 94 14.99 0.77 11.67
CA TRP A 94 15.09 -0.39 10.78
C TRP A 94 16.19 -1.38 11.18
N ASP A 95 17.39 -0.90 11.53
CA ASP A 95 18.51 -1.78 11.91
C ASP A 95 18.23 -2.57 13.21
N GLU A 96 17.54 -1.95 14.17
CA GLU A 96 17.12 -2.60 15.41
C GLU A 96 16.09 -3.69 15.14
N PHE A 97 15.10 -3.40 14.28
CA PHE A 97 14.09 -4.35 13.87
C PHE A 97 14.69 -5.52 13.08
N LYS A 98 15.58 -5.23 12.12
CA LYS A 98 16.31 -6.25 11.34
C LYS A 98 17.07 -7.19 12.29
N LYS A 99 17.87 -6.63 13.20
CA LYS A 99 18.61 -7.41 14.19
C LYS A 99 17.69 -8.26 15.06
N TRP A 100 16.59 -7.68 15.55
CA TRP A 100 15.61 -8.39 16.37
C TRP A 100 14.99 -9.58 15.64
N MET A 101 14.60 -9.41 14.36
CA MET A 101 14.11 -10.52 13.56
C MET A 101 15.18 -11.59 13.34
N SER A 102 16.40 -11.19 12.95
CA SER A 102 17.50 -12.13 12.70
C SER A 102 17.86 -12.94 13.94
N ASP A 103 17.91 -12.29 15.12
CA ASP A 103 18.20 -12.95 16.39
C ASP A 103 17.12 -13.98 16.73
N LEU A 104 15.84 -13.63 16.58
CA LEU A 104 14.72 -14.55 16.82
C LEU A 104 14.72 -15.75 15.87
N VAL A 105 14.98 -15.52 14.58
CA VAL A 105 15.08 -16.58 13.57
C VAL A 105 16.30 -17.48 13.81
N ALA A 106 17.40 -16.92 14.31
CA ALA A 106 18.56 -17.72 14.69
C ALA A 106 18.28 -18.55 15.95
N ASP A 107 17.62 -17.98 16.95
CA ASP A 107 17.31 -18.65 18.21
C ASP A 107 16.25 -19.75 18.02
N SER A 108 15.28 -19.57 17.11
CA SER A 108 14.26 -20.59 16.80
C SER A 108 14.85 -21.87 16.19
N LYS A 109 16.08 -21.81 15.65
CA LYS A 109 16.80 -22.97 15.11
C LYS A 109 17.56 -23.76 16.18
N ASP A 110 17.75 -23.20 17.38
CA ASP A 110 18.42 -23.88 18.50
C ASP A 110 17.43 -24.13 19.66
N PRO A 111 16.98 -25.38 19.87
CA PRO A 111 16.07 -25.75 20.96
C PRO A 111 16.58 -25.41 22.37
N ARG A 112 17.89 -25.17 22.54
CA ARG A 112 18.48 -24.74 23.82
C ARG A 112 18.24 -23.26 24.11
N ARG A 113 17.99 -22.47 23.07
CA ARG A 113 17.71 -21.04 23.14
C ARG A 113 16.22 -20.76 23.11
N MET A 114 15.49 -21.46 22.24
CA MET A 114 14.05 -21.31 22.10
C MET A 114 13.38 -22.69 22.03
N VAL A 115 12.53 -22.98 23.02
CA VAL A 115 11.72 -24.19 23.01
C VAL A 115 10.46 -23.94 22.18
N GLY A 116 10.21 -24.79 21.20
CA GLY A 116 9.06 -24.68 20.28
C GLY A 116 9.36 -23.81 19.05
N SER A 117 8.44 -23.81 18.09
CA SER A 117 8.58 -22.99 16.88
C SER A 117 8.28 -21.52 17.15
N LEU A 118 8.77 -20.65 16.26
CA LEU A 118 8.52 -19.21 16.27
C LEU A 118 7.53 -18.85 15.16
N SER A 119 6.57 -18.00 15.46
CA SER A 119 5.78 -17.32 14.42
C SER A 119 5.63 -15.83 14.70
N PHE A 120 5.66 -15.03 13.64
CA PHE A 120 5.41 -13.61 13.71
C PHE A 120 3.91 -13.33 13.65
N ALA A 121 3.41 -12.61 14.65
CA ALA A 121 2.04 -12.13 14.69
C ALA A 121 1.94 -10.76 14.00
N ILE A 122 0.87 -10.60 13.23
CA ILE A 122 0.65 -9.43 12.37
C ILE A 122 -0.45 -8.54 12.93
N ASP A 123 -0.12 -7.28 13.19
CA ASP A 123 -1.09 -6.21 13.45
C ASP A 123 -1.66 -5.64 12.13
N THR A 124 -2.79 -4.94 12.21
CA THR A 124 -3.41 -4.24 11.09
C THR A 124 -2.47 -3.21 10.45
N SER A 125 -1.67 -2.49 11.24
CA SER A 125 -0.72 -1.49 10.74
C SER A 125 0.31 -2.09 9.76
N VAL A 126 0.73 -3.33 10.02
CA VAL A 126 1.63 -4.10 9.16
C VAL A 126 0.99 -4.38 7.79
N LEU A 127 -0.31 -4.69 7.77
CA LEU A 127 -1.08 -4.91 6.55
C LEU A 127 -1.23 -3.65 5.72
N TYR A 128 -1.55 -2.53 6.37
CA TYR A 128 -1.74 -1.23 5.70
C TYR A 128 -0.46 -0.70 5.04
N ASN A 129 0.70 -1.07 5.60
CA ASN A 129 2.00 -0.67 5.09
C ASN A 129 2.66 -1.73 4.20
N LYS A 130 2.00 -2.88 3.96
CA LYS A 130 2.50 -3.98 3.11
C LYS A 130 3.92 -4.41 3.48
N LEU A 131 4.16 -4.54 4.78
CA LEU A 131 5.50 -4.81 5.28
C LEU A 131 6.08 -6.07 4.63
N PHE A 132 5.31 -7.16 4.55
CA PHE A 132 5.81 -8.46 4.10
C PHE A 132 5.81 -8.64 2.58
N SER A 133 4.77 -8.19 1.87
CA SER A 133 4.72 -8.42 0.42
C SER A 133 5.49 -7.40 -0.40
N ALA A 134 5.84 -6.24 0.18
CA ALA A 134 6.45 -5.14 -0.56
C ALA A 134 7.72 -4.58 0.09
N TYR A 135 7.71 -4.29 1.40
CA TYR A 135 8.86 -3.66 2.04
C TYR A 135 10.02 -4.63 2.32
N LEU A 136 9.76 -5.73 3.05
CA LEU A 136 10.78 -6.72 3.40
C LEU A 136 11.47 -7.36 2.17
N PRO A 137 10.78 -7.70 1.07
CA PRO A 137 11.41 -8.34 -0.09
C PRO A 137 12.47 -7.47 -0.80
N VAL A 138 12.43 -6.15 -0.61
CA VAL A 138 13.42 -5.23 -1.19
C VAL A 138 14.51 -4.83 -0.20
N LYS A 139 14.48 -5.37 1.02
CA LYS A 139 15.49 -5.14 2.05
C LYS A 139 16.38 -6.36 2.21
N ASP A 140 17.65 -6.11 2.48
CA ASP A 140 18.55 -7.18 2.91
C ASP A 140 18.25 -7.51 4.37
N LEU A 141 17.74 -8.72 4.63
CA LEU A 141 17.44 -9.23 5.97
C LEU A 141 18.54 -10.13 6.53
N GLY A 142 19.47 -10.59 5.70
CA GLY A 142 20.45 -11.63 6.09
C GLY A 142 19.84 -13.04 6.29
N PHE A 143 18.54 -13.20 6.05
CA PHE A 143 17.82 -14.48 6.01
C PHE A 143 16.69 -14.38 4.99
N SER A 144 16.12 -15.51 4.59
CA SER A 144 15.06 -15.55 3.60
C SER A 144 13.66 -15.55 4.24
N LEU A 145 12.69 -14.90 3.59
CA LEU A 145 11.32 -14.77 4.12
C LEU A 145 10.53 -16.09 4.16
N ASP A 146 11.02 -17.15 3.51
CA ASP A 146 10.48 -18.51 3.65
C ASP A 146 10.94 -19.21 4.94
N GLU A 147 11.90 -18.63 5.66
CA GLU A 147 12.36 -19.14 6.97
C GLU A 147 11.48 -18.67 8.13
N ILE A 148 10.49 -17.82 7.87
CA ILE A 148 9.62 -17.26 8.90
C ILE A 148 8.18 -17.75 8.75
N ASP A 149 7.62 -18.22 9.87
CA ASP A 149 6.19 -18.49 9.96
C ASP A 149 5.44 -17.23 10.38
N VAL A 150 4.25 -17.03 9.81
CA VAL A 150 3.40 -15.88 10.11
C VAL A 150 2.03 -16.34 10.57
N VAL A 151 1.46 -15.70 11.59
CA VAL A 151 0.10 -15.98 12.09
C VAL A 151 -0.77 -14.73 12.14
N ILE A 152 -2.05 -14.89 11.81
CA ILE A 152 -3.00 -13.78 11.72
C ILE A 152 -4.24 -14.09 12.55
N SER A 153 -4.60 -13.15 13.42
CA SER A 153 -5.84 -13.19 14.20
C SER A 153 -7.06 -12.90 13.33
N ASP A 154 -8.16 -13.63 13.55
CA ASP A 154 -9.44 -13.30 12.90
C ASP A 154 -9.97 -11.92 13.31
N VAL A 155 -9.55 -11.38 14.46
CA VAL A 155 -9.87 -10.01 14.90
C VAL A 155 -9.25 -8.98 13.96
N VAL A 156 -7.97 -9.16 13.59
CA VAL A 156 -7.25 -8.32 12.62
C VAL A 156 -7.94 -8.36 11.25
N ARG A 157 -8.37 -9.55 10.81
CA ARG A 157 -9.11 -9.72 9.55
C ARG A 157 -10.47 -9.02 9.59
N GLY A 158 -11.18 -9.16 10.71
CA GLY A 158 -12.45 -8.49 10.96
C GLY A 158 -12.34 -6.97 10.88
N GLU A 159 -11.26 -6.40 11.43
CA GLU A 159 -10.99 -4.96 11.34
C GLU A 159 -10.84 -4.49 9.89
N VAL A 160 -9.98 -5.16 9.10
CA VAL A 160 -9.77 -4.77 7.70
C VAL A 160 -11.08 -4.83 6.92
N SER A 161 -11.84 -5.91 7.09
CA SER A 161 -13.16 -6.09 6.46
C SER A 161 -14.15 -4.97 6.85
N SER A 162 -14.18 -4.58 8.12
CA SER A 162 -15.11 -3.56 8.64
C SER A 162 -14.93 -2.16 8.02
N ARG A 163 -13.75 -1.89 7.46
CA ARG A 163 -13.40 -0.62 6.79
C ARG A 163 -13.79 -0.61 5.30
N ILE A 164 -14.19 -1.75 4.73
CA ILE A 164 -14.63 -1.88 3.33
C ILE A 164 -16.14 -1.65 3.20
N LYS A 165 -16.61 -0.41 3.41
CA LYS A 165 -18.05 -0.10 3.39
C LYS A 165 -18.44 1.20 2.71
N TYR A 166 -17.51 2.10 2.45
CA TYR A 166 -17.82 3.47 2.00
C TYR A 166 -17.59 3.65 0.51
N LYS A 167 -18.60 4.22 -0.15
CA LYS A 167 -18.59 4.56 -1.57
C LYS A 167 -19.10 5.97 -1.79
N TYR A 168 -18.56 6.64 -2.80
CA TYR A 168 -19.05 7.95 -3.23
C TYR A 168 -20.50 7.85 -3.71
N ARG A 169 -21.36 8.66 -3.10
CA ARG A 169 -22.71 8.96 -3.58
C ARG A 169 -22.65 10.02 -4.67
N SER A 170 -23.72 10.14 -5.43
CA SER A 170 -23.82 11.19 -6.45
C SER A 170 -23.71 12.59 -5.85
N SER A 171 -24.27 12.81 -4.65
CA SER A 171 -24.14 14.08 -3.90
C SER A 171 -22.69 14.39 -3.57
N ASP A 172 -21.97 13.39 -3.05
CA ASP A 172 -20.57 13.53 -2.65
C ASP A 172 -19.69 13.98 -3.82
N LEU A 173 -19.92 13.40 -5.00
CA LEU A 173 -19.20 13.77 -6.21
C LEU A 173 -19.55 15.17 -6.70
N GLN A 174 -20.78 15.65 -6.50
CA GLN A 174 -21.13 17.03 -6.84
C GLN A 174 -20.42 18.03 -5.92
N ASP A 175 -20.33 17.72 -4.63
CA ASP A 175 -19.58 18.55 -3.67
C ASP A 175 -18.09 18.60 -4.04
N LEU A 176 -17.48 17.45 -4.35
CA LEU A 176 -16.09 17.40 -4.81
C LEU A 176 -15.88 18.13 -6.14
N LYS A 177 -16.86 18.07 -7.05
CA LYS A 177 -16.83 18.84 -8.31
C LYS A 177 -16.85 20.34 -8.06
N GLN A 178 -17.31 20.86 -6.93
CA GLN A 178 -17.28 22.31 -6.68
C GLN A 178 -15.87 22.80 -6.34
N VAL A 179 -15.06 21.98 -5.68
CA VAL A 179 -13.73 22.37 -5.18
C VAL A 179 -12.59 21.94 -6.09
N PHE A 180 -12.69 20.82 -6.82
CA PHE A 180 -11.57 20.32 -7.63
C PHE A 180 -11.42 21.00 -8.99
N ARG A 181 -10.17 21.07 -9.48
CA ARG A 181 -9.84 21.61 -10.82
C ARG A 181 -10.23 20.66 -11.96
N ASN A 182 -9.66 19.46 -12.00
CA ASN A 182 -9.88 18.48 -13.10
C ASN A 182 -11.12 17.59 -12.88
N ARG A 183 -12.29 18.23 -12.76
CA ARG A 183 -13.58 17.63 -12.38
C ARG A 183 -14.02 16.46 -13.25
N ARG A 184 -13.63 16.44 -14.52
CA ARG A 184 -13.99 15.38 -15.49
C ARG A 184 -13.58 13.98 -15.02
N PHE A 185 -12.49 13.86 -14.25
CA PHE A 185 -12.06 12.55 -13.76
C PHE A 185 -12.96 12.01 -12.65
N LEU A 186 -13.78 12.84 -11.99
CA LEU A 186 -14.72 12.39 -10.96
C LEU A 186 -15.87 11.54 -11.53
N ASP A 187 -16.12 11.60 -12.84
CA ASP A 187 -17.14 10.76 -13.48
C ASP A 187 -16.82 9.26 -13.38
N GLU A 188 -15.52 8.92 -13.27
CA GLU A 188 -15.05 7.55 -13.03
C GLU A 188 -15.31 7.09 -11.59
N PHE A 189 -15.61 7.99 -10.65
CA PHE A 189 -15.76 7.68 -9.23
C PHE A 189 -17.22 7.42 -8.81
N ALA A 190 -18.16 7.44 -9.76
CA ALA A 190 -19.58 7.15 -9.51
C ALA A 190 -19.77 5.76 -8.85
N ASN A 191 -20.33 5.74 -7.63
CA ASN A 191 -20.53 4.52 -6.83
C ASN A 191 -19.22 3.72 -6.65
N ARG A 192 -18.08 4.41 -6.55
CA ARG A 192 -16.75 3.82 -6.33
C ARG A 192 -16.26 4.04 -4.91
N ASN A 193 -15.20 3.33 -4.53
CA ASN A 193 -14.73 3.31 -3.15
C ASN A 193 -14.05 4.62 -2.76
N MET A 194 -14.38 5.09 -1.56
CA MET A 194 -13.70 6.19 -0.87
C MET A 194 -12.26 5.80 -0.47
N LEU A 195 -11.39 6.78 -0.19
CA LEU A 195 -9.98 6.57 0.18
C LEU A 195 -9.82 5.53 1.29
N GLY A 196 -10.58 5.66 2.37
CA GLY A 196 -10.52 4.71 3.50
C GLY A 196 -10.78 3.26 3.06
N THR A 197 -11.79 3.05 2.22
CA THR A 197 -12.11 1.72 1.67
C THR A 197 -11.06 1.26 0.64
N ARG A 198 -10.45 2.16 -0.14
CA ARG A 198 -9.35 1.83 -1.05
C ARG A 198 -8.12 1.34 -0.29
N LYS A 199 -7.74 2.02 0.81
CA LYS A 199 -6.68 1.59 1.72
C LYS A 199 -6.98 0.22 2.34
N ALA A 200 -8.21 0.02 2.81
CA ALA A 200 -8.63 -1.27 3.39
C ALA A 200 -8.58 -2.41 2.36
N LYS A 201 -8.90 -2.15 1.08
CA LYS A 201 -8.75 -3.15 0.02
C LYS A 201 -7.29 -3.50 -0.29
N LEU A 202 -6.36 -2.54 -0.20
CA LEU A 202 -4.93 -2.84 -0.29
C LEU A 202 -4.48 -3.74 0.86
N ALA A 203 -4.91 -3.46 2.09
CA ALA A 203 -4.65 -4.31 3.26
C ALA A 203 -5.32 -5.69 3.14
N GLN A 204 -6.52 -5.78 2.55
CA GLN A 204 -7.20 -7.06 2.29
C GLN A 204 -6.43 -7.91 1.28
N LYS A 205 -5.83 -7.30 0.25
CA LYS A 205 -4.94 -8.02 -0.67
C LYS A 205 -3.71 -8.56 0.06
N GLU A 206 -3.14 -7.80 0.99
CA GLU A 206 -2.04 -8.28 1.83
C GLU A 206 -2.45 -9.51 2.65
N LEU A 207 -3.64 -9.48 3.26
CA LEU A 207 -4.21 -10.64 3.97
C LEU A 207 -4.38 -11.85 3.05
N ASP A 208 -4.82 -11.65 1.81
CA ASP A 208 -4.98 -12.71 0.83
C ASP A 208 -3.62 -13.32 0.46
N THR A 209 -2.56 -12.50 0.32
CA THR A 209 -1.18 -12.95 0.13
C THR A 209 -0.71 -13.79 1.33
N PHE A 210 -0.90 -13.33 2.56
CA PHE A 210 -0.56 -14.14 3.75
C PHE A 210 -1.29 -15.49 3.79
N THR A 211 -2.57 -15.50 3.45
CA THR A 211 -3.40 -16.71 3.50
C THR A 211 -3.04 -17.70 2.39
N ARG A 212 -2.76 -17.20 1.17
CA ARG A 212 -2.59 -18.04 -0.03
C ARG A 212 -1.15 -18.38 -0.35
N GLU A 213 -0.25 -17.43 -0.18
CA GLU A 213 1.16 -17.56 -0.57
C GLU A 213 2.02 -17.98 0.62
N LEU A 214 1.78 -17.40 1.80
CA LEU A 214 2.56 -17.69 3.01
C LEU A 214 1.90 -18.76 3.92
N SER A 215 0.75 -19.31 3.51
CA SER A 215 0.00 -20.33 4.25
C SER A 215 -0.20 -20.01 5.74
N ALA A 216 -0.32 -18.72 6.08
CA ALA A 216 -0.35 -18.25 7.46
C ALA A 216 -1.53 -18.86 8.24
N PRO A 217 -1.27 -19.59 9.34
CA PRO A 217 -2.34 -20.15 10.17
C PRO A 217 -3.24 -19.05 10.73
N ARG A 218 -4.54 -19.35 10.73
CA ARG A 218 -5.55 -18.47 11.33
C ARG A 218 -5.65 -18.75 12.81
N VAL A 219 -5.55 -17.69 13.59
CA VAL A 219 -5.79 -17.74 15.03
C VAL A 219 -7.22 -17.30 15.30
N ALA A 220 -8.05 -18.26 15.70
CA ALA A 220 -9.41 -17.97 16.11
C ALA A 220 -9.40 -17.05 17.35
N GLY A 221 -10.03 -15.89 17.22
CA GLY A 221 -10.23 -14.93 18.30
C GLY A 221 -11.65 -14.91 18.84
N GLY A 222 -11.93 -14.05 19.81
CA GLY A 222 -13.27 -13.74 20.28
C GLY A 222 -14.09 -12.87 19.32
N GLU A 223 -15.22 -12.36 19.80
CA GLU A 223 -15.99 -11.34 19.07
C GLU A 223 -15.14 -10.10 18.82
N VAL A 224 -15.24 -9.51 17.63
CA VAL A 224 -14.50 -8.29 17.27
C VAL A 224 -15.11 -7.10 18.01
N PRO A 225 -14.40 -6.48 18.99
CA PRO A 225 -14.95 -5.35 19.72
C PRO A 225 -15.14 -4.15 18.79
N LYS A 226 -16.17 -3.34 19.10
CA LYS A 226 -16.44 -2.09 18.35
C LYS A 226 -15.43 -1.01 18.71
N ASP A 227 -15.01 -0.97 19.96
CA ASP A 227 -13.98 -0.07 20.44
C ASP A 227 -12.59 -0.51 19.94
N ASN A 228 -11.74 0.45 19.59
CA ASN A 228 -10.42 0.14 19.04
C ASN A 228 -9.44 -0.33 20.11
N GLU A 229 -9.48 0.24 21.32
CA GLU A 229 -8.59 -0.14 22.42
C GLU A 229 -8.96 -1.55 22.94
N GLU A 230 -10.26 -1.83 23.08
CA GLU A 230 -10.73 -3.19 23.39
C GLU A 230 -10.30 -4.22 22.33
N ARG A 231 -10.26 -3.79 21.06
CA ARG A 231 -9.83 -4.66 19.96
C ARG A 231 -8.35 -4.98 20.03
N ASP A 232 -7.49 -4.01 20.31
CA ASP A 232 -6.05 -4.23 20.44
C ASP A 232 -5.75 -5.19 21.59
N ILE A 233 -6.45 -5.02 22.73
CA ILE A 233 -6.37 -5.94 23.86
C ILE A 233 -6.79 -7.36 23.45
N GLU A 234 -7.89 -7.51 22.71
CA GLU A 234 -8.37 -8.82 22.26
C GLU A 234 -7.42 -9.48 21.24
N ILE A 235 -6.77 -8.69 20.37
CA ILE A 235 -5.73 -9.19 19.45
C ILE A 235 -4.56 -9.79 20.23
N VAL A 236 -4.00 -9.05 21.20
CA VAL A 236 -2.88 -9.52 22.03
C VAL A 236 -3.25 -10.77 22.82
N LYS A 237 -4.45 -10.76 23.43
CA LYS A 237 -4.96 -11.91 24.18
C LYS A 237 -5.13 -13.14 23.30
N THR A 238 -5.66 -12.97 22.09
CA THR A 238 -5.82 -14.04 21.10
C THR A 238 -4.47 -14.70 20.78
N TYR A 239 -3.44 -13.89 20.52
CA TYR A 239 -2.10 -14.40 20.28
C TYR A 239 -1.48 -15.09 21.51
N LYS A 240 -1.68 -14.56 22.71
CA LYS A 240 -1.19 -15.17 23.94
C LYS A 240 -1.80 -16.54 24.20
N VAL A 241 -3.12 -16.65 24.04
CA VAL A 241 -3.84 -17.92 24.21
C VAL A 241 -3.39 -18.94 23.16
N PHE A 242 -3.19 -18.51 21.93
CA PHE A 242 -2.68 -19.38 20.85
C PHE A 242 -1.27 -19.89 21.14
N SER A 243 -0.35 -19.00 21.54
CA SER A 243 1.01 -19.34 21.96
C SER A 243 1.01 -20.44 23.03
N GLN A 244 0.18 -20.30 24.07
CA GLN A 244 0.07 -21.27 25.16
C GLN A 244 -0.53 -22.61 24.71
N LYS A 245 -1.57 -22.59 23.88
CA LYS A 245 -2.25 -23.81 23.41
C LYS A 245 -1.37 -24.64 22.47
N CYS A 246 -0.61 -23.98 21.60
CA CYS A 246 0.19 -24.64 20.58
C CYS A 246 1.65 -24.88 21.02
N GLY A 247 2.07 -24.33 22.17
CA GLY A 247 3.47 -24.41 22.61
C GLY A 247 4.42 -23.65 21.67
N MET A 248 3.93 -22.57 21.05
CA MET A 248 4.66 -21.77 20.06
C MET A 248 5.06 -20.42 20.64
N ASN A 249 6.19 -19.90 20.20
CA ASN A 249 6.65 -18.55 20.48
C ASN A 249 6.01 -17.59 19.49
N ILE A 250 5.34 -16.56 20.00
CA ILE A 250 4.69 -15.54 19.17
C ILE A 250 5.39 -14.20 19.36
N ALA A 251 5.81 -13.60 18.25
CA ALA A 251 6.45 -12.29 18.19
C ALA A 251 5.60 -11.31 17.36
N LEU A 252 4.95 -10.35 18.02
CA LEU A 252 4.09 -9.36 17.39
C LEU A 252 4.91 -8.24 16.73
N ILE A 253 4.59 -7.95 15.47
CA ILE A 253 5.10 -6.77 14.77
C ILE A 253 3.99 -5.74 14.71
N THR A 254 4.28 -4.51 15.12
CA THR A 254 3.32 -3.39 15.06
C THR A 254 4.03 -2.08 14.73
N MET A 255 3.27 -1.11 14.24
CA MET A 255 3.68 0.30 14.09
C MET A 255 2.87 1.22 15.01
N ASP A 256 2.07 0.67 15.92
CA ASP A 256 1.25 1.39 16.89
C ASP A 256 1.84 1.24 18.29
N GLN A 257 2.04 2.37 18.97
CA GLN A 257 2.57 2.40 20.32
C GLN A 257 1.59 1.82 21.34
N ASN A 258 0.28 2.02 21.15
CA ASN A 258 -0.74 1.49 22.06
C ASN A 258 -0.76 -0.05 21.98
N MET A 259 -0.72 -0.60 20.77
CA MET A 259 -0.59 -2.05 20.56
C MET A 259 0.66 -2.62 21.24
N ALA A 260 1.79 -1.92 21.16
CA ALA A 260 3.03 -2.30 21.83
C ALA A 260 2.89 -2.34 23.37
N ASP A 261 2.22 -1.35 23.94
CA ASP A 261 1.95 -1.30 25.39
C ASP A 261 1.02 -2.45 25.82
N HIS A 262 -0.01 -2.76 25.04
CA HIS A 262 -0.88 -3.92 25.28
C HIS A 262 -0.11 -5.23 25.17
N ALA A 263 0.76 -5.39 24.15
CA ALA A 263 1.59 -6.58 23.98
C ALA A 263 2.53 -6.81 25.16
N LYS A 264 3.16 -5.74 25.64
CA LYS A 264 4.00 -5.74 26.85
C LYS A 264 3.21 -6.19 28.07
N ASN A 265 2.04 -5.60 28.30
CA ASN A 265 1.17 -5.95 29.44
C ASN A 265 0.64 -7.39 29.34
N GLY A 266 0.37 -7.88 28.14
CA GLY A 266 -0.07 -9.26 27.87
C GLY A 266 1.05 -10.30 27.89
N GLY A 267 2.32 -9.87 28.04
CA GLY A 267 3.48 -10.75 28.01
C GLY A 267 3.65 -11.49 26.68
N VAL A 268 3.40 -10.79 25.56
CA VAL A 268 3.67 -11.24 24.19
C VAL A 268 4.95 -10.55 23.71
N MET A 269 5.89 -11.29 23.10
CA MET A 269 7.09 -10.67 22.53
C MET A 269 6.66 -9.72 21.41
N TYR A 270 7.29 -8.56 21.30
CA TYR A 270 6.91 -7.60 20.28
C TYR A 270 8.10 -6.76 19.81
N HIS A 271 7.94 -6.15 18.64
CA HIS A 271 8.78 -5.06 18.17
C HIS A 271 7.93 -3.99 17.50
N THR A 272 8.24 -2.73 17.79
CA THR A 272 7.56 -1.58 17.20
C THR A 272 8.43 -0.98 16.12
N LEU A 273 7.89 -0.89 14.91
CA LEU A 273 8.52 -0.15 13.81
C LEU A 273 8.18 1.33 13.93
N VAL A 274 9.20 2.18 13.90
CA VAL A 274 9.08 3.63 14.08
C VAL A 274 9.04 4.29 12.71
N TYR A 275 7.95 5.02 12.43
CA TYR A 275 7.82 5.76 11.19
C TYR A 275 8.97 6.76 11.00
N PRO A 276 9.43 6.93 9.75
CA PRO A 276 10.49 7.89 9.42
C PRO A 276 10.14 9.31 9.85
N ARG A 277 11.09 10.00 10.49
CA ARG A 277 10.95 11.45 10.75
C ARG A 277 11.29 12.29 9.53
N GLU A 278 12.22 11.82 8.72
CA GLU A 278 12.63 12.50 7.50
C GLU A 278 11.74 12.11 6.33
N ALA A 279 11.33 13.13 5.57
CA ALA A 279 10.65 12.96 4.30
C ALA A 279 11.58 12.33 3.24
N TYR A 280 11.03 11.49 2.38
CA TYR A 280 11.75 11.02 1.19
C TYR A 280 12.06 12.20 0.24
N LYS A 281 13.33 12.38 -0.10
CA LYS A 281 13.81 13.51 -0.93
C LYS A 281 14.03 13.16 -2.40
N GLY A 282 13.82 11.90 -2.79
CA GLY A 282 14.17 11.39 -4.12
C GLY A 282 15.48 10.62 -4.15
N GLY A 283 15.77 10.00 -5.29
CA GLY A 283 16.91 9.11 -5.47
C GLY A 283 16.64 8.02 -6.52
N PRO A 284 17.61 7.13 -6.76
CA PRO A 284 17.40 5.94 -7.58
C PRO A 284 16.36 5.02 -6.93
N ILE A 285 15.56 4.36 -7.76
CA ILE A 285 14.54 3.40 -7.34
C ILE A 285 14.72 2.09 -8.12
N PRO A 286 14.68 0.92 -7.47
CA PRO A 286 14.63 -0.35 -8.17
C PRO A 286 13.42 -0.41 -9.12
N PRO A 287 13.57 -0.86 -10.38
CA PRO A 287 12.46 -0.91 -11.34
C PRO A 287 11.20 -1.62 -10.82
N TRP A 288 11.38 -2.69 -10.03
CA TRP A 288 10.29 -3.44 -9.42
C TRP A 288 9.53 -2.63 -8.36
N SER A 289 10.24 -1.82 -7.56
CA SER A 289 9.63 -0.91 -6.59
C SER A 289 8.80 0.18 -7.27
N CYS A 290 9.13 0.58 -8.50
CA CYS A 290 8.32 1.53 -9.28
C CYS A 290 6.92 0.99 -9.57
N LEU A 291 6.81 -0.28 -9.92
CA LEU A 291 5.50 -0.91 -10.19
C LEU A 291 4.59 -0.82 -8.97
N GLN A 292 5.14 -1.13 -7.79
CA GLN A 292 4.41 -1.06 -6.53
C GLN A 292 4.06 0.38 -6.15
N LEU A 293 5.01 1.30 -6.25
CA LEU A 293 4.82 2.71 -5.96
C LEU A 293 3.69 3.32 -6.79
N PHE A 294 3.74 3.18 -8.11
CA PHE A 294 2.75 3.78 -9.00
C PHE A 294 1.37 3.15 -8.83
N HIS A 295 1.29 1.83 -8.56
CA HIS A 295 0.03 1.19 -8.22
C HIS A 295 -0.57 1.73 -6.92
N ASP A 296 0.22 1.79 -5.84
CA ASP A 296 -0.29 2.23 -4.54
C ASP A 296 -0.70 3.70 -4.57
N LEU A 297 0.09 4.55 -5.23
CA LEU A 297 -0.28 5.94 -5.46
C LEU A 297 -1.56 6.04 -6.31
N ALA A 298 -1.67 5.29 -7.41
CA ALA A 298 -2.86 5.32 -8.24
C ALA A 298 -4.11 4.88 -7.47
N VAL A 299 -4.02 3.88 -6.59
CA VAL A 299 -5.14 3.43 -5.77
C VAL A 299 -5.47 4.43 -4.66
N LYS A 300 -4.46 4.92 -3.92
CA LYS A 300 -4.66 5.88 -2.82
C LYS A 300 -5.14 7.24 -3.32
N PHE A 301 -4.50 7.83 -4.33
CA PHE A 301 -4.96 9.08 -4.94
C PHE A 301 -6.17 8.88 -5.87
N GLY A 302 -6.41 7.64 -6.32
CA GLY A 302 -7.53 7.25 -7.18
C GLY A 302 -7.25 7.48 -8.66
N VAL A 303 -6.54 8.57 -8.99
CA VAL A 303 -6.09 8.90 -10.33
C VAL A 303 -4.75 9.64 -10.27
N LEU A 304 -3.86 9.33 -11.19
CA LEU A 304 -2.60 10.03 -11.43
C LEU A 304 -2.54 10.49 -12.89
N VAL A 305 -1.90 11.63 -13.13
CA VAL A 305 -1.59 12.10 -14.49
C VAL A 305 -0.08 12.07 -14.67
N LEU A 306 0.38 11.29 -15.65
CA LEU A 306 1.77 11.20 -16.05
C LEU A 306 2.04 12.24 -17.14
N SER A 307 2.27 13.48 -16.70
CA SER A 307 2.48 14.61 -17.59
C SER A 307 3.81 14.47 -18.34
N GLY A 308 3.82 14.82 -19.61
CA GLY A 308 4.97 14.62 -20.51
C GLY A 308 4.83 13.40 -21.42
N ILE A 309 3.99 12.43 -21.05
CA ILE A 309 3.68 11.24 -21.89
C ILE A 309 2.19 11.05 -22.18
N GLY A 310 1.32 11.96 -21.74
CA GLY A 310 -0.10 11.91 -22.09
C GLY A 310 -0.82 10.65 -21.59
N VAL A 311 -0.43 10.13 -20.43
CA VAL A 311 -1.07 8.96 -19.81
C VAL A 311 -1.73 9.35 -18.50
N VAL A 312 -2.98 8.91 -18.31
CA VAL A 312 -3.70 8.98 -17.04
C VAL A 312 -3.86 7.57 -16.49
N VAL A 313 -3.53 7.38 -15.21
CA VAL A 313 -3.59 6.08 -14.52
C VAL A 313 -4.66 6.16 -13.45
N PHE A 314 -5.72 5.36 -13.61
CA PHE A 314 -6.78 5.21 -12.61
C PHE A 314 -6.53 3.97 -11.75
N GLY A 315 -6.39 4.17 -10.45
CA GLY A 315 -6.44 3.09 -9.47
C GLY A 315 -7.86 2.79 -8.99
N GLU A 316 -8.81 3.69 -9.22
CA GLU A 316 -10.24 3.47 -9.03
C GLU A 316 -10.98 4.05 -10.25
N TRP A 317 -11.91 3.28 -10.81
CA TRP A 317 -12.65 3.67 -12.02
C TRP A 317 -14.01 2.99 -12.11
N ARG A 318 -14.90 3.54 -12.93
CA ARG A 318 -16.27 3.07 -13.06
C ARG A 318 -16.27 1.65 -13.63
N GLY A 319 -16.83 0.72 -12.86
CA GLY A 319 -16.86 -0.70 -13.24
C GLY A 319 -15.77 -1.56 -12.59
N LYS A 320 -14.79 -0.97 -11.88
CA LYS A 320 -13.81 -1.75 -11.11
C LYS A 320 -14.48 -2.70 -10.13
N THR A 321 -14.11 -3.98 -10.19
CA THR A 321 -14.65 -5.06 -9.37
C THR A 321 -13.70 -5.44 -8.24
N SER A 322 -14.16 -6.28 -7.29
CA SER A 322 -13.26 -6.84 -6.27
C SER A 322 -12.16 -7.72 -6.87
N GLN A 323 -12.44 -8.42 -7.99
CA GLN A 323 -11.43 -9.23 -8.66
C GLN A 323 -10.33 -8.37 -9.28
N ASP A 324 -10.67 -7.18 -9.79
CA ASP A 324 -9.69 -6.21 -10.28
C ASP A 324 -8.77 -5.70 -9.17
N TYR A 325 -9.28 -5.55 -7.94
CA TYR A 325 -8.45 -5.25 -6.77
C TYR A 325 -7.50 -6.39 -6.43
N THR A 326 -8.00 -7.64 -6.39
CA THR A 326 -7.16 -8.82 -6.12
C THR A 326 -6.07 -9.01 -7.17
N LYS A 327 -6.36 -8.68 -8.44
CA LYS A 327 -5.40 -8.78 -9.56
C LYS A 327 -4.57 -7.50 -9.78
N GLU A 328 -4.63 -6.55 -8.84
CA GLU A 328 -3.89 -5.27 -8.90
C GLU A 328 -4.04 -4.55 -10.25
N LYS A 329 -5.27 -4.55 -10.78
CA LYS A 329 -5.58 -3.95 -12.09
C LYS A 329 -5.67 -2.44 -12.02
N LEU A 330 -5.19 -1.78 -13.06
CA LEU A 330 -5.24 -0.34 -13.28
C LEU A 330 -5.91 -0.06 -14.63
N LYS A 331 -6.60 1.08 -14.74
CA LYS A 331 -7.11 1.58 -16.01
C LYS A 331 -6.20 2.70 -16.52
N LEU A 332 -5.68 2.55 -17.72
CA LEU A 332 -4.89 3.55 -18.43
C LEU A 332 -5.77 4.27 -19.44
N LEU A 333 -5.73 5.60 -19.44
CA LEU A 333 -6.17 6.40 -20.57
C LEU A 333 -4.94 7.01 -21.24
N ILE A 334 -4.75 6.66 -22.50
CA ILE A 334 -3.58 7.05 -23.30
C ILE A 334 -4.06 8.05 -24.35
N ASP A 335 -3.45 9.23 -24.39
CA ASP A 335 -3.71 10.21 -25.44
C ASP A 335 -3.27 9.66 -26.79
N GLU A 336 -4.14 9.73 -27.79
CA GLU A 336 -3.87 9.28 -29.17
C GLU A 336 -2.75 10.10 -29.82
N ASN A 337 -2.58 11.36 -29.39
CA ASN A 337 -1.49 12.22 -29.82
C ASN A 337 -0.23 12.04 -28.97
N SER A 338 -0.24 11.14 -27.98
CA SER A 338 0.96 10.85 -27.21
C SER A 338 2.01 10.22 -28.09
N VAL A 339 3.26 10.68 -27.94
CA VAL A 339 4.38 10.09 -28.67
C VAL A 339 4.57 8.60 -28.37
N ILE A 340 4.14 8.12 -27.20
CA ILE A 340 4.28 6.70 -26.80
C ILE A 340 3.07 5.85 -27.17
N HIS A 341 2.03 6.44 -27.77
CA HIS A 341 0.74 5.79 -27.94
C HIS A 341 0.83 4.46 -28.69
N ASN A 342 1.41 4.46 -29.89
CA ASN A 342 1.40 3.31 -30.78
C ASN A 342 2.21 2.14 -30.22
N GLU A 343 3.42 2.43 -29.72
CA GLU A 343 4.32 1.46 -29.14
C GLU A 343 3.78 0.89 -27.84
N LEU A 344 3.29 1.75 -26.93
CA LEU A 344 2.68 1.30 -25.67
C LEU A 344 1.47 0.39 -25.93
N VAL A 345 0.57 0.79 -26.82
CA VAL A 345 -0.63 -0.02 -27.12
C VAL A 345 -0.24 -1.36 -27.74
N ARG A 346 0.68 -1.37 -28.71
CA ARG A 346 1.18 -2.60 -29.34
C ARG A 346 1.80 -3.54 -28.31
N ASP A 347 2.66 -3.01 -27.44
CA ASP A 347 3.42 -3.84 -26.50
C ASP A 347 2.55 -4.36 -25.36
N LEU A 348 1.57 -3.59 -24.91
CA LEU A 348 0.52 -4.07 -24.00
C LEU A 348 -0.28 -5.22 -24.62
N ASP A 349 -0.70 -5.09 -25.89
CA ASP A 349 -1.44 -6.13 -26.59
C ASP A 349 -0.59 -7.41 -26.78
N LEU A 350 0.73 -7.28 -27.00
CA LEU A 350 1.66 -8.40 -27.08
C LEU A 350 1.83 -9.11 -25.73
N CYS A 351 2.07 -8.36 -24.65
CA CYS A 351 2.18 -8.91 -23.30
C CYS A 351 0.90 -9.64 -22.88
N GLU A 352 -0.27 -9.09 -23.19
CA GLU A 352 -1.54 -9.75 -22.88
C GLU A 352 -1.71 -11.07 -23.64
N LYS A 353 -1.29 -11.14 -24.91
CA LYS A 353 -1.32 -12.39 -25.69
C LYS A 353 -0.38 -13.44 -25.11
N MET A 354 0.82 -13.04 -24.69
CA MET A 354 1.80 -13.97 -24.11
C MET A 354 1.34 -14.55 -22.78
N LEU A 355 0.63 -13.77 -21.94
CA LEU A 355 0.10 -14.23 -20.65
C LEU A 355 -1.12 -15.16 -20.76
N ARG A 356 -1.67 -15.35 -21.96
CA ARG A 356 -2.79 -16.27 -22.23
C ARG A 356 -2.34 -17.63 -22.78
N ILE A 357 -1.04 -17.78 -23.08
CA ILE A 357 -0.39 -19.05 -23.45
C ILE A 357 0.13 -19.68 -22.16
#